data_AF-A0A419X5X6-F1
#
_entry.id   AF-A0A419X5X6-F1
#
_cell.length_a   1.000
_cell.length_b   1.000
_cell.length_c   1.000
_cell.angle_alpha   90.00
_cell.angle_beta   90.00
_cell.angle_gamma   90.00
#
_symmetry.space_group_name_H-M   'P 1'
#
loop_
_entity.id
_entity.type
_entity.pdbx_description
1 polymer ?
#
loop_
_entity_poly.entity_id
_entity_poly.type
_entity_poly.pdbx_seq_one_letter_code
_entity_poly.pdbx_strand_id
1 'polypeptide(L)'
;MSTERGSALTIARTRALRSPLPACEAALPADQLWLRARAQQFARAAGLRFLLVLDSAKYTRLSGQRVGAEVVGRAYRGPESTRLPVPLLYLQQDALATRAEADQVLAHEVTHLKWPSYGHKVAAFDRAQWLLDHLEPSLAG
;
A
#
# COMPACT_ATOMS: atom_id res chain seq x y z
N MET A 1 13.70 17.76 -6.48
CA MET A 1 14.35 16.55 -5.92
C MET A 1 13.42 15.98 -4.86
N SER A 2 12.58 15.01 -5.22
CA SER A 2 11.52 14.50 -4.33
C SER A 2 11.86 13.10 -3.85
N THR A 3 12.42 13.06 -2.64
CA THR A 3 12.38 11.98 -1.63
C THR A 3 11.93 10.59 -2.10
N GLU A 4 12.84 9.80 -2.67
CA GLU A 4 12.62 8.36 -2.91
C GLU A 4 13.01 7.47 -1.71
N ARG A 5 13.48 8.07 -0.60
CA ARG A 5 13.41 7.45 0.73
C ARG A 5 12.36 8.20 1.56
N GLY A 6 11.36 7.49 2.06
CA GLY A 6 10.47 8.05 3.09
C GLY A 6 11.32 8.62 4.23
N SER A 7 10.95 9.78 4.77
CA SER A 7 11.68 10.32 5.93
C SER A 7 11.67 9.28 7.07
N ALA A 8 12.69 9.29 7.93
CA ALA A 8 12.76 8.36 9.07
C ALA A 8 11.46 8.37 9.90
N LEU A 9 10.81 9.54 9.99
CA LEU A 9 9.51 9.71 10.62
C LEU A 9 8.38 8.97 9.89
N THR A 10 8.32 9.06 8.55
CA THR A 10 7.34 8.31 7.75
C THR A 10 7.52 6.81 7.95
N ILE A 11 8.77 6.32 7.88
CA ILE A 11 9.08 4.90 8.08
C ILE A 11 8.65 4.45 9.49
N ALA A 12 9.02 5.21 10.53
CA ALA A 12 8.65 4.90 11.90
C ALA A 12 7.13 4.84 12.11
N ARG A 13 6.39 5.79 11.52
CA ARG A 13 4.92 5.81 11.62
C ARG A 13 4.25 4.69 10.84
N THR A 14 4.76 4.33 9.65
CA THR A 14 4.26 3.16 8.91
C THR A 14 4.48 1.88 9.71
N ARG A 15 5.67 1.71 10.32
CA ARG A 15 5.98 0.55 11.17
C ARG A 15 5.16 0.50 12.46
N ALA A 16 4.66 1.64 12.92
CA ALA A 16 3.79 1.74 14.10
C ALA A 16 2.33 1.33 13.82
N LEU A 17 1.94 1.20 12.54
CA LEU A 17 0.61 0.69 12.17
C LEU A 17 0.47 -0.77 12.63
N ARG A 18 -0.70 -1.10 13.17
CA ARG A 18 -0.99 -2.43 13.71
C ARG A 18 -1.82 -3.21 12.69
N SER A 19 -1.23 -4.26 12.14
CA SER A 19 -1.96 -5.24 11.33
C SER A 19 -3.01 -5.94 12.19
N PRO A 20 -4.24 -6.16 11.68
CA PRO A 20 -5.29 -6.88 12.40
C PRO A 20 -5.10 -8.41 12.36
N LEU A 21 -4.07 -8.90 11.67
CA LEU A 21 -3.81 -10.33 11.52
C LEU A 21 -3.43 -10.95 12.89
N PRO A 22 -3.86 -12.20 13.17
CA PRO A 22 -3.32 -12.97 14.28
C PRO A 22 -1.80 -13.07 14.17
N ALA A 23 -1.08 -13.10 15.29
CA ALA A 23 0.38 -13.10 15.30
C ALA A 23 1.02 -14.23 14.48
N CYS A 24 0.39 -15.41 14.45
CA CYS A 24 0.85 -16.54 13.63
C CYS A 24 0.74 -16.27 12.13
N GLU A 25 -0.33 -15.58 11.69
CA GLU A 25 -0.52 -15.22 10.29
C GLU A 25 0.34 -14.01 9.90
N ALA A 26 0.44 -13.02 10.80
CA ALA A 26 1.21 -11.81 10.63
C ALA A 26 2.68 -12.08 10.26
N ALA A 27 3.27 -13.15 10.80
CA ALA A 27 4.65 -13.55 10.58
C ALA A 27 4.88 -14.38 9.30
N LEU A 28 3.82 -14.83 8.61
CA LEU A 28 3.97 -15.60 7.37
C LEU A 28 4.49 -14.72 6.23
N PRO A 29 5.12 -15.31 5.20
CA PRO A 29 5.46 -14.60 3.97
C PRO A 29 4.23 -14.02 3.26
N ALA A 30 4.40 -12.84 2.65
CA ALA A 30 3.38 -12.19 1.83
C ALA A 30 3.55 -12.57 0.35
N ASP A 31 3.08 -13.77 -0.02
CA ASP A 31 3.13 -14.22 -1.42
C ASP A 31 2.17 -13.44 -2.34
N GLN A 32 2.33 -13.62 -3.66
CA GLN A 32 1.53 -12.91 -4.66
C GLN A 32 0.03 -13.16 -4.55
N LEU A 33 -0.39 -14.39 -4.23
CA LEU A 33 -1.80 -14.75 -4.13
C LEU A 33 -2.41 -14.04 -2.93
N TRP A 34 -1.74 -14.11 -1.79
CA TRP A 34 -2.15 -13.42 -0.58
C TRP A 34 -2.19 -11.90 -0.77
N LEU A 35 -1.16 -11.29 -1.37
CA LEU A 35 -1.11 -9.85 -1.64
C LEU A 35 -2.28 -9.38 -2.52
N ARG A 36 -2.64 -10.16 -3.54
CA ARG A 36 -3.77 -9.83 -4.42
C ARG A 36 -5.10 -9.92 -3.67
N ALA A 37 -5.31 -10.98 -2.88
CA ALA A 37 -6.52 -11.12 -2.06
C ALA A 37 -6.61 -10.01 -1.01
N ARG A 38 -5.48 -9.68 -0.36
CA ARG A 38 -5.40 -8.62 0.65
C ARG A 38 -5.67 -7.24 0.06
N ALA A 39 -5.10 -6.94 -1.11
CA ALA A 39 -5.39 -5.69 -1.82
C ALA A 39 -6.88 -5.53 -2.18
N GLN A 40 -7.60 -6.62 -2.49
CA GLN A 40 -9.05 -6.55 -2.69
C GLN A 40 -9.82 -6.21 -1.41
N GLN A 41 -9.38 -6.70 -0.25
CA GLN A 41 -9.97 -6.32 1.03
C GLN A 41 -9.75 -4.83 1.30
N PHE A 42 -8.55 -4.31 1.05
CA PHE A 42 -8.28 -2.87 1.13
C PHE A 42 -9.13 -2.05 0.15
N ALA A 43 -9.30 -2.52 -1.09
CA ALA A 43 -10.16 -1.86 -2.08
C ALA A 43 -11.61 -1.75 -1.58
N ARG A 44 -12.13 -2.80 -0.95
CA ARG A 44 -13.46 -2.81 -0.32
C ARG A 44 -13.52 -1.85 0.87
N ALA A 45 -12.62 -1.97 1.84
CA ALA A 45 -12.58 -1.11 3.03
C ALA A 45 -12.45 0.38 2.68
N ALA A 46 -11.63 0.70 1.68
CA ALA A 46 -11.45 2.07 1.22
C ALA A 46 -12.60 2.55 0.30
N GLY A 47 -13.49 1.66 -0.15
CA GLY A 47 -14.52 1.96 -1.13
C GLY A 47 -13.95 2.57 -2.41
N LEU A 48 -12.87 2.00 -2.95
CA LEU A 48 -12.23 2.45 -4.19
C LEU A 48 -11.63 1.28 -4.98
N ARG A 49 -11.57 1.42 -6.31
CA ARG A 49 -10.91 0.44 -7.19
C ARG A 49 -9.49 0.89 -7.50
N PHE A 50 -8.54 -0.05 -7.48
CA PHE A 50 -7.16 0.17 -7.92
C PHE A 50 -6.57 -1.12 -8.50
N LEU A 51 -5.52 -0.98 -9.30
CA LEU A 51 -4.76 -2.10 -9.83
C LEU A 51 -3.48 -2.30 -9.02
N LEU A 52 -3.38 -3.44 -8.32
CA LEU A 52 -2.13 -3.87 -7.70
C LEU A 52 -1.12 -4.31 -8.77
N VAL A 53 0.08 -3.77 -8.70
CA VAL A 53 1.21 -4.09 -9.58
C VAL A 53 2.40 -4.52 -8.71
N LEU A 54 2.90 -5.73 -8.92
CA LEU A 54 4.03 -6.30 -8.16
C LEU A 54 5.35 -6.32 -8.97
N ASP A 55 5.30 -5.83 -10.21
CA ASP A 55 6.41 -5.80 -11.15
C ASP A 55 6.74 -4.33 -11.48
N SER A 56 7.97 -3.92 -11.16
CA SER A 56 8.45 -2.54 -11.34
C SER A 56 8.51 -2.12 -12.82
N ALA A 57 8.86 -3.03 -13.73
CA ALA A 57 8.87 -2.78 -15.16
C ALA A 57 7.44 -2.60 -15.69
N LYS A 58 6.50 -3.44 -15.24
CA LYS A 58 5.08 -3.28 -15.57
C LYS A 58 4.53 -1.95 -15.03
N TYR A 59 4.87 -1.59 -13.80
CA TYR A 59 4.44 -0.32 -13.21
C TYR A 59 4.99 0.87 -13.99
N THR A 60 6.28 0.84 -14.35
CA THR A 60 6.92 1.87 -15.16
C THR A 60 6.23 2.01 -16.52
N ARG A 61 5.90 0.90 -17.19
CA ARG A 61 5.18 0.92 -18.47
C ARG A 61 3.79 1.54 -18.36
N LEU A 62 3.05 1.27 -17.28
CA LEU A 62 1.69 1.76 -17.09
C LEU A 62 1.62 3.21 -16.58
N SER A 63 2.60 3.64 -15.79
CA SER A 63 2.61 4.96 -15.15
C SER A 63 3.54 5.98 -15.82
N GLY A 64 4.51 5.51 -16.62
CA GLY A 64 5.65 6.31 -17.07
C GLY A 64 6.65 6.66 -15.94
N GLN A 65 6.40 6.22 -14.70
CA GLN A 65 7.26 6.52 -13.54
C GLN A 65 8.14 5.33 -13.19
N ARG A 66 9.45 5.55 -13.18
CA ARG A 66 10.40 4.58 -12.64
C ARG A 66 10.26 4.50 -11.12
N VAL A 67 10.49 3.32 -10.57
CA VAL A 67 10.60 3.07 -9.13
C VAL A 67 11.97 2.48 -8.85
N GLY A 68 12.68 3.07 -7.88
CA GLY A 68 13.96 2.54 -7.40
C GLY A 68 13.78 1.29 -6.54
N ALA A 69 14.88 0.58 -6.27
CA ALA A 69 14.86 -0.66 -5.49
C ALA A 69 14.46 -0.44 -4.02
N GLU A 70 14.66 0.79 -3.52
CA GLU A 70 14.31 1.25 -2.18
C GLU A 70 12.81 1.53 -1.99
N VAL A 71 12.04 1.59 -3.08
CA VAL A 71 10.61 1.88 -3.05
C VAL A 71 9.83 0.61 -2.73
N VAL A 72 9.37 0.50 -1.48
CA VAL A 72 8.58 -0.65 -1.01
C VAL A 72 7.12 -0.62 -1.45
N GLY A 73 6.58 0.58 -1.70
CA GLY A 73 5.22 0.81 -2.17
C GLY A 73 5.07 2.16 -2.87
N ARG A 74 4.12 2.26 -3.80
CA ARG A 74 3.81 3.54 -4.48
C ARG A 74 2.40 3.59 -5.06
N ALA A 75 1.61 4.55 -4.62
CA ALA A 75 0.35 4.91 -5.22
C ALA A 75 0.50 5.87 -6.41
N TYR A 76 -0.24 5.65 -7.50
CA TYR A 76 -0.26 6.54 -8.66
C TYR A 76 -1.63 6.65 -9.29
N ARG A 77 -2.09 7.89 -9.46
CA ARG A 77 -3.40 8.20 -10.06
C ARG A 77 -3.31 8.86 -11.43
N GLY A 78 -2.11 9.09 -11.99
CA GLY A 78 -1.94 9.99 -13.13
C GLY A 78 -1.80 11.46 -12.72
N PRO A 79 -1.41 12.37 -13.64
CA PRO A 79 -1.49 13.82 -13.44
C PRO A 79 -2.92 14.29 -13.17
N GLU A 80 -3.09 15.48 -12.58
CA GLU A 80 -4.42 16.01 -12.25
C GLU A 80 -5.33 16.18 -13.46
N SER A 81 -4.78 16.65 -14.59
CA SER A 81 -5.51 16.82 -15.85
C SER A 81 -5.79 15.52 -16.61
N THR A 82 -5.13 14.40 -16.24
CA THR A 82 -5.20 13.11 -16.94
C THR A 82 -5.19 11.95 -15.97
N ARG A 83 -6.05 12.02 -14.93
CA ARG A 83 -6.16 10.95 -13.94
C ARG A 83 -6.54 9.63 -14.61
N LEU A 84 -5.92 8.56 -14.17
CA LEU A 84 -6.26 7.20 -14.59
C LEU A 84 -7.67 6.85 -14.10
N PRO A 85 -8.51 6.18 -14.93
CA PRO A 85 -9.82 5.71 -14.50
C PRO A 85 -9.73 4.64 -13.39
N VAL A 86 -8.60 3.93 -13.33
CA VAL A 86 -8.23 3.01 -12.25
C VAL A 86 -6.80 3.34 -11.83
N PRO A 87 -6.60 3.88 -10.61
CA PRO A 87 -5.27 4.12 -10.06
C PRO A 87 -4.43 2.85 -9.96
N LEU A 88 -3.11 3.03 -9.96
CA LEU A 88 -2.13 1.98 -9.75
C LEU A 88 -1.64 2.01 -8.31
N LEU A 89 -1.42 0.82 -7.74
CA LEU A 89 -0.71 0.65 -6.49
C LEU A 89 0.43 -0.34 -6.75
N TYR A 90 1.66 0.13 -6.60
CA TYR A 90 2.85 -0.71 -6.68
C TYR A 90 3.26 -1.21 -5.29
N LEU A 91 3.70 -2.47 -5.21
CA LEU A 91 4.43 -3.01 -4.06
C LEU A 91 5.65 -3.79 -4.55
N GLN A 92 6.79 -3.57 -3.89
CA GLN A 92 7.98 -4.39 -4.06
C GLN A 92 7.86 -5.61 -3.13
N GLN A 93 7.35 -6.72 -3.67
CA GLN A 93 7.11 -7.93 -2.88
C GLN A 93 8.37 -8.41 -2.14
N ASP A 94 9.53 -8.42 -2.80
CA ASP A 94 10.77 -8.95 -2.22
C ASP A 94 11.31 -8.12 -1.04
N ALA A 95 10.81 -6.89 -0.87
CA ALA A 95 11.16 -6.03 0.26
C ALA A 95 10.21 -6.17 1.45
N LEU A 96 9.15 -6.98 1.33
CA LEU A 96 8.15 -7.23 2.37
C LEU A 96 8.34 -8.66 2.89
N ALA A 97 8.99 -8.82 4.04
CA ALA A 97 9.30 -10.14 4.57
C ALA A 97 8.05 -10.83 5.15
N THR A 98 7.11 -10.04 5.69
CA THR A 98 5.95 -10.56 6.41
C THR A 98 4.62 -9.97 5.93
N ARG A 99 3.53 -10.69 6.16
CA ARG A 99 2.16 -10.21 5.92
C ARG A 99 1.83 -8.95 6.72
N ALA A 100 2.35 -8.81 7.94
CA ALA A 100 2.19 -7.59 8.71
C ALA A 100 2.85 -6.37 8.05
N GLU A 101 4.09 -6.50 7.56
CA GLU A 101 4.75 -5.41 6.83
C GLU A 101 3.99 -5.04 5.55
N ALA A 102 3.50 -6.05 4.82
CA ALA A 102 2.68 -5.83 3.64
C ALA A 102 1.38 -5.07 3.96
N ASP A 103 0.71 -5.40 5.06
CA ASP A 103 -0.46 -4.68 5.56
C ASP A 103 -0.15 -3.20 5.85
N GLN A 104 0.95 -2.93 6.54
CA GLN A 104 1.36 -1.57 6.89
C GLN A 104 1.62 -0.73 5.63
N VAL A 105 2.32 -1.30 4.64
CA VAL A 105 2.60 -0.61 3.38
C VAL A 105 1.34 -0.46 2.53
N LEU A 106 0.49 -1.49 2.43
CA LEU A 106 -0.80 -1.40 1.73
C LEU A 106 -1.68 -0.31 2.33
N ALA A 107 -1.84 -0.27 3.65
CA ALA A 107 -2.63 0.74 4.34
C ALA A 107 -2.12 2.16 4.05
N HIS A 108 -0.80 2.33 4.06
CA HIS A 108 -0.16 3.60 3.74
C HIS A 108 -0.45 4.03 2.28
N GLU A 109 -0.21 3.16 1.32
CA GLU A 109 -0.39 3.48 -0.11
C GLU A 109 -1.87 3.66 -0.49
N VAL A 110 -2.77 2.85 0.06
CA VAL A 110 -4.22 2.99 -0.17
C VAL A 110 -4.74 4.30 0.42
N THR A 111 -4.17 4.79 1.52
CA THR A 111 -4.48 6.12 2.05
C THR A 111 -4.20 7.20 1.01
N HIS A 112 -3.05 7.14 0.32
CA HIS A 112 -2.72 8.07 -0.78
C HIS A 112 -3.68 7.95 -1.98
N LEU A 113 -4.32 6.79 -2.16
CA LEU A 113 -5.35 6.55 -3.18
C LEU A 113 -6.78 6.95 -2.76
N LYS A 114 -7.10 7.00 -1.47
CA LYS A 114 -8.42 7.42 -0.99
C LYS A 114 -8.48 8.91 -0.65
N TRP A 115 -7.52 9.38 0.13
CA TRP A 115 -7.47 10.75 0.64
C TRP A 115 -6.22 11.46 0.11
N PRO A 116 -6.27 11.99 -1.13
CA PRO A 116 -5.12 12.67 -1.72
C PRO A 116 -4.88 13.95 -0.92
N SER A 117 -3.93 13.91 0.00
CA SER A 117 -3.44 15.10 0.69
C SER A 117 -1.94 15.15 0.59
N TYR A 118 -1.41 16.33 0.30
CA TYR A 118 0.02 16.59 0.20
C TYR A 118 0.66 16.54 1.61
N GLY A 119 0.94 15.35 2.12
CA GLY A 119 1.84 15.17 3.25
C GLY A 119 1.61 13.94 4.13
N HIS A 120 2.71 13.41 4.66
CA HIS A 120 2.75 12.38 5.70
C HIS A 120 2.43 12.96 7.10
N LYS A 121 1.31 13.69 7.21
CA LYS A 121 0.81 14.23 8.48
C LYS A 121 0.25 13.09 9.34
N VAL A 122 0.13 13.32 10.66
CA VAL A 122 -0.41 12.32 11.61
C VAL A 122 -1.76 11.76 11.14
N ALA A 123 -2.66 12.63 10.69
CA ALA A 123 -3.98 12.23 10.17
C ALA A 123 -3.94 11.25 8.98
N ALA A 124 -2.84 11.18 8.21
CA ALA A 124 -2.69 10.18 7.17
C ALA A 124 -2.45 8.78 7.76
N PHE A 125 -1.71 8.69 8.86
CA PHE A 125 -1.48 7.43 9.56
C PHE A 125 -2.69 7.00 10.36
N ASP A 126 -3.47 7.92 10.92
CA ASP A 126 -4.76 7.60 11.54
C ASP A 126 -5.73 6.98 10.51
N ARG A 127 -5.74 7.50 9.28
CA ARG A 127 -6.51 6.92 8.17
C ARG A 127 -5.98 5.56 7.72
N ALA A 128 -4.67 5.39 7.69
CA ALA A 128 -4.07 4.09 7.39
C ALA A 128 -4.42 3.06 8.46
N GLN A 129 -4.40 3.44 9.75
CA GLN A 129 -4.86 2.56 10.84
C GLN A 129 -6.36 2.28 10.72
N TRP A 130 -7.18 3.29 10.40
CA TRP A 130 -8.61 3.09 10.16
C TRP A 130 -8.86 2.06 9.05
N LEU A 131 -8.10 2.10 7.94
CA LEU A 131 -8.21 1.09 6.88
C LEU A 131 -7.92 -0.31 7.39
N LEU A 132 -6.87 -0.49 8.21
CA LEU A 132 -6.50 -1.76 8.81
C LEU A 132 -7.60 -2.27 9.75
N ASP A 133 -8.17 -1.40 10.58
CA ASP A 133 -9.22 -1.73 11.54
C ASP A 133 -10.55 -2.13 10.86
N HIS A 134 -10.74 -1.74 9.59
CA HIS A 134 -11.94 -2.00 8.80
C HIS A 134 -11.71 -3.03 7.68
N LEU A 135 -10.61 -3.78 7.72
CA LEU A 135 -10.45 -4.92 6.84
C LEU A 135 -11.41 -6.02 7.28
N GLU A 136 -12.12 -6.58 6.31
CA GLU A 136 -12.91 -7.78 6.53
C GLU A 136 -12.01 -8.88 7.12
N PRO A 137 -12.53 -9.69 8.06
CA PRO A 137 -11.81 -10.85 8.57
C PRO A 137 -11.36 -11.71 7.38
N SER A 138 -10.15 -12.26 7.48
CA SER A 138 -9.66 -13.21 6.48
C SER A 138 -10.69 -14.34 6.38
N LEU A 139 -11.35 -14.45 5.23
CA LEU A 139 -12.17 -15.62 4.89
C LEU A 139 -11.21 -16.78 4.61
N ALA A 140 -10.51 -17.23 5.65
CA ALA A 140 -9.82 -18.51 5.63
C ALA A 140 -10.87 -19.58 5.93
N GLY A 141 -11.50 -20.07 4.87
CA GLY A 141 -12.08 -21.41 4.80
C GLY A 141 -11.04 -22.37 4.21
#